data_AF-A0A3D9KC35-F1
#
_entry.id   AF-A0A3D9KC35-F1
#
_cell.length_a   1.000
_cell.length_b   1.000
_cell.length_c   1.000
_cell.angle_alpha   90.00
_cell.angle_beta   90.00
_cell.angle_gamma   90.00
#
_symmetry.space_group_name_H-M   'P 1'
#
loop_
_entity.id
_entity.type
_entity.pdbx_description
1 polymer ?
#
loop_
_entity_poly.entity_id
_entity_poly.type
_entity_poly.pdbx_seq_one_letter_code
_entity_poly.pdbx_strand_id
1 'polypeptide(L)'
;MSEVWLKAAAAALFLTWISILLAMRKPGPGLPAILDPKKAFASEEDSVEPEAVAAAPPYSFSKWEKLLGEEDGTCKFICENPRWEEAAEAYDVFAKSCEEKGIVFVGRERSDWISRRITAHFDDCRLMPLLWAENYHVHLVQGRSLFDLLREAAPFSIIIISVKDDGSQALNHDWQEKLCEVGVRSLTREHLRHSYINIIWKKYHNTYINLYEECSVGPLAKRYDQGDFINDFKFPMCLEVESAGYHAGNYSRIRIDGRQCSQNLRGMNIAVFDMIDSKAEGIYRVDTFITMYEDNAIYRAVPAEGEKNAS
;
A
#
# COMPACT_ATOMS: atom_id res chain seq x y z
N MET A 1 43.37 36.61 -1.78
CA MET A 1 43.74 35.41 -2.57
C MET A 1 43.96 35.87 -4.00
N SER A 2 45.13 35.61 -4.61
CA SER A 2 45.36 36.04 -5.99
C SER A 2 44.55 35.18 -6.97
N GLU A 3 44.14 35.77 -8.10
CA GLU A 3 43.39 35.11 -9.17
C GLU A 3 44.04 33.80 -9.65
N VAL A 4 45.36 33.71 -9.50
CA VAL A 4 46.18 32.53 -9.81
C VAL A 4 45.79 31.32 -8.93
N TRP A 5 45.56 31.53 -7.63
CA TRP A 5 45.18 30.45 -6.71
C TRP A 5 43.77 29.92 -6.96
N LEU A 6 42.85 30.80 -7.37
CA LEU A 6 41.48 30.41 -7.70
C LEU A 6 41.44 29.53 -8.97
N LYS A 7 42.21 29.90 -10.00
CA LYS A 7 42.35 29.12 -11.23
C LYS A 7 43.03 27.77 -10.99
N ALA A 8 44.03 27.72 -10.11
CA ALA A 8 44.70 26.47 -9.73
C ALA A 8 43.75 25.52 -8.97
N ALA A 9 42.94 26.03 -8.04
CA ALA A 9 41.96 25.24 -7.31
C ALA A 9 40.85 24.68 -8.22
N ALA A 10 40.36 25.49 -9.16
CA ALA A 10 39.36 25.05 -10.13
C ALA A 10 39.90 23.95 -11.06
N ALA A 11 41.15 24.08 -11.53
CA ALA A 11 41.79 23.06 -12.35
C ALA A 11 42.01 21.74 -11.60
N ALA A 12 42.39 21.82 -10.32
CA ALA A 12 42.54 20.64 -9.46
C ALA A 12 41.20 19.90 -9.27
N LEU A 13 40.11 20.63 -9.00
CA LEU A 13 38.77 20.04 -8.87
C LEU A 13 38.29 19.39 -10.16
N PHE A 14 38.54 20.03 -11.31
CA PHE A 14 38.17 19.48 -12.62
C PHE A 14 38.93 18.19 -12.95
N LEU A 15 40.24 18.14 -12.69
CA LEU A 15 41.06 16.93 -12.88
C LEU A 15 40.65 15.79 -11.93
N THR A 16 40.24 16.13 -10.71
CA THR A 16 39.70 15.16 -9.75
C THR A 16 38.38 14.56 -10.25
N TRP A 17 37.50 15.40 -10.80
CA TRP A 17 36.22 14.97 -11.39
C TRP A 17 36.41 14.05 -12.61
N ILE A 18 37.34 14.38 -13.50
CA ILE A 18 37.68 13.52 -14.65
C ILE A 18 38.22 12.16 -14.19
N SER A 19 39.04 12.14 -13.15
CA SER A 19 39.60 10.90 -12.60
C SER A 19 38.51 9.98 -12.01
N ILE A 20 37.51 10.57 -11.36
CA ILE A 20 36.33 9.82 -10.85
C ILE A 20 35.53 9.25 -12.02
N LEU A 21 35.23 10.04 -13.06
CA LEU A 21 34.50 9.57 -14.23
C LEU A 21 35.23 8.46 -15.00
N LEU A 22 36.56 8.54 -15.09
CA LEU A 22 37.38 7.50 -15.71
C LEU A 22 37.43 6.22 -14.85
N ALA A 23 37.45 6.34 -13.52
CA ALA A 23 37.38 5.19 -12.62
C ALA A 23 36.03 4.47 -12.70
N MET A 24 34.94 5.21 -12.92
CA MET A 24 33.60 4.64 -13.12
C MET A 24 33.42 3.97 -14.49
N ARG A 25 34.34 4.18 -15.44
CA ARG A 25 34.26 3.62 -16.80
C ARG A 25 34.93 2.24 -16.94
N LYS A 26 35.38 1.62 -15.85
CA LYS A 26 35.82 0.22 -15.92
C LYS A 26 34.63 -0.65 -16.35
N PRO A 27 34.74 -1.43 -17.43
CA PRO A 27 33.73 -2.42 -17.75
C PRO A 27 33.66 -3.37 -16.56
N GLY A 28 32.48 -3.43 -15.94
CA GLY A 28 32.22 -4.38 -14.86
C GLY A 28 32.55 -5.80 -15.33
N PRO A 29 32.94 -6.71 -14.41
CA PRO A 29 33.06 -8.12 -14.73
C PRO A 29 31.76 -8.56 -15.41
N GLY A 30 31.89 -9.25 -16.55
CA GLY A 30 30.78 -9.63 -17.40
C GLY A 30 29.60 -10.13 -16.58
N LEU A 31 28.42 -9.56 -16.86
CA LEU A 31 27.15 -10.00 -16.28
C LEU A 31 27.09 -11.53 -16.33
N PRO A 32 26.96 -12.23 -15.20
CA PRO A 32 26.72 -13.66 -15.23
C PRO A 32 25.46 -13.89 -16.07
N ALA A 33 25.51 -14.93 -16.91
CA ALA A 33 24.40 -15.32 -17.76
C ALA A 33 23.10 -15.27 -16.97
N ILE A 34 22.13 -14.52 -17.49
CA ILE A 34 20.78 -14.41 -16.96
C ILE A 34 20.27 -15.84 -16.77
N LEU A 35 20.19 -16.27 -15.52
CA LEU A 35 19.57 -17.52 -15.14
C LEU A 35 18.13 -17.47 -15.65
N ASP A 36 17.75 -18.46 -16.46
CA ASP A 36 16.39 -18.62 -16.97
C ASP A 36 15.43 -18.69 -15.77
N PRO A 37 14.60 -17.65 -15.52
CA PRO A 37 13.75 -17.58 -14.34
C PRO A 37 12.71 -18.70 -14.33
N LYS A 38 12.47 -19.37 -15.46
CA LYS A 38 11.57 -20.54 -15.53
C LYS A 38 12.18 -21.81 -14.93
N LYS A 39 13.50 -21.91 -14.79
CA LYS A 39 14.16 -23.12 -14.26
C LYS A 39 14.38 -23.10 -12.76
N ALA A 40 14.29 -21.94 -12.09
CA ALA A 40 14.45 -21.85 -10.64
C ALA A 40 13.18 -22.22 -9.85
N PHE A 41 12.03 -22.34 -10.52
CA PHE A 41 10.72 -22.63 -9.90
C PHE A 41 9.95 -23.75 -10.62
N ALA A 42 10.64 -24.65 -11.30
CA ALA A 42 10.07 -25.96 -11.62
C ALA A 42 10.04 -26.81 -10.34
N SER A 43 9.29 -26.37 -9.34
CA SER A 43 8.93 -27.19 -8.20
C SER A 43 7.92 -28.22 -8.68
N GLU A 44 8.14 -29.46 -8.25
CA GLU A 44 7.17 -30.55 -8.27
C GLU A 44 5.77 -29.98 -8.03
N GLU A 45 4.84 -30.28 -8.94
CA GLU A 45 3.39 -30.13 -8.71
C GLU A 45 2.98 -31.13 -7.62
N ASP A 46 3.56 -31.02 -6.43
CA ASP A 46 2.95 -31.58 -5.25
C ASP A 46 1.65 -30.80 -5.05
N SER A 47 0.55 -31.53 -5.17
CA SER A 47 -0.80 -31.10 -4.85
C SER A 47 -0.89 -30.83 -3.34
N VAL A 48 -0.17 -29.82 -2.87
CA VAL A 48 -0.37 -29.23 -1.55
C VAL A 48 -1.72 -28.55 -1.64
N GLU A 49 -2.72 -29.10 -0.95
CA GLU A 49 -4.01 -28.44 -0.77
C GLU A 49 -3.73 -26.99 -0.39
N PRO A 50 -4.36 -26.01 -1.06
CA PRO A 50 -4.09 -24.60 -0.80
C PRO A 50 -4.34 -24.35 0.68
N GLU A 51 -3.26 -24.12 1.43
CA GLU A 51 -3.33 -23.71 2.83
C GLU A 51 -4.40 -22.62 2.93
N ALA A 52 -5.40 -22.86 3.77
CA ALA A 52 -6.52 -21.95 3.93
C ALA A 52 -5.96 -20.55 4.20
N VAL A 53 -6.13 -19.66 3.22
CA VAL A 53 -5.75 -18.25 3.36
C VAL A 53 -6.38 -17.79 4.66
N ALA A 54 -5.56 -17.31 5.60
CA ALA A 54 -6.06 -16.82 6.88
C ALA A 54 -7.25 -15.91 6.59
N ALA A 55 -8.44 -16.33 7.04
CA ALA A 55 -9.67 -15.64 6.73
C ALA A 55 -9.47 -14.16 7.05
N ALA A 56 -9.87 -13.28 6.13
CA ALA A 56 -9.79 -11.85 6.38
C ALA A 56 -10.46 -11.58 7.74
N PRO A 57 -9.86 -10.75 8.60
CA PRO A 57 -10.47 -10.46 9.89
C PRO A 57 -11.90 -9.96 9.66
N PRO A 58 -12.86 -10.37 10.52
CA PRO A 58 -14.24 -9.96 10.36
C PRO A 58 -14.36 -8.45 10.28
N TYR A 59 -15.32 -7.96 9.49
CA TYR A 59 -15.57 -6.53 9.35
C TYR A 59 -15.81 -5.89 10.73
N SER A 60 -15.20 -4.74 10.99
CA SER A 60 -15.33 -4.02 12.26
C SER A 60 -15.97 -2.66 12.06
N PHE A 61 -17.03 -2.39 12.84
CA PHE A 61 -17.76 -1.12 12.81
C PHE A 61 -17.19 -0.06 13.76
N SER A 62 -16.09 -0.34 14.48
CA SER A 62 -15.56 0.58 15.49
C SER A 62 -15.20 1.97 14.96
N LYS A 63 -14.77 2.07 13.70
CA LYS A 63 -14.54 3.35 13.03
C LYS A 63 -15.84 4.13 12.86
N TRP A 64 -16.90 3.46 12.39
CA TRP A 64 -18.22 4.07 12.27
C TRP A 64 -18.78 4.48 13.62
N GLU A 65 -18.71 3.61 14.61
CA GLU A 65 -19.19 3.92 15.97
C GLU A 65 -18.48 5.16 16.56
N LYS A 66 -17.17 5.26 16.35
CA LYS A 66 -16.40 6.46 16.73
C LYS A 66 -16.92 7.70 16.01
N LEU A 67 -17.07 7.63 14.68
CA LEU A 67 -17.59 8.74 13.88
C LEU A 67 -18.99 9.17 14.33
N LEU A 68 -19.88 8.22 14.62
CA LEU A 68 -21.25 8.49 15.06
C LEU A 68 -21.35 8.98 16.51
N GLY A 69 -20.29 8.79 17.31
CA GLY A 69 -20.15 9.33 18.65
C GLY A 69 -19.71 10.79 18.68
N GLU A 70 -19.06 11.27 17.62
CA GLU A 70 -18.67 12.68 17.45
C GLU A 70 -19.94 13.48 17.07
N GLU A 71 -20.40 14.40 17.94
CA GLU A 71 -21.72 15.09 17.88
C GLU A 71 -21.91 16.07 16.70
N ASP A 72 -21.25 15.87 15.56
CA ASP A 72 -21.29 16.79 14.42
C ASP A 72 -22.65 16.77 13.68
N GLY A 73 -23.44 15.69 13.80
CA GLY A 73 -24.76 15.58 13.15
C GLY A 73 -24.72 15.65 11.61
N THR A 74 -23.53 15.60 11.01
CA THR A 74 -23.30 15.67 9.56
C THR A 74 -23.54 14.34 8.87
N CYS A 75 -23.44 13.22 9.59
CA CYS A 75 -23.72 11.88 9.07
C CYS A 75 -25.23 11.58 9.11
N LYS A 76 -25.94 11.86 8.01
CA LYS A 76 -27.37 11.54 7.86
C LYS A 76 -27.66 10.36 6.96
N PHE A 77 -26.77 10.09 6.01
CA PHE A 77 -26.91 9.02 5.02
C PHE A 77 -25.63 8.20 4.97
N ILE A 78 -25.78 6.88 5.02
CA ILE A 78 -24.67 5.93 4.92
C ILE A 78 -24.95 4.97 3.76
N CYS A 79 -24.00 4.84 2.83
CA CYS A 79 -24.06 3.84 1.77
C CYS A 79 -23.63 2.48 2.30
N GLU A 80 -24.45 1.47 2.10
CA GLU A 80 -24.19 0.12 2.61
C GLU A 80 -23.01 -0.53 1.90
N ASN A 81 -22.13 -1.16 2.68
CA ASN A 81 -21.05 -1.98 2.16
C ASN A 81 -21.51 -3.45 2.05
N PRO A 82 -21.37 -4.09 0.89
CA PRO A 82 -21.73 -5.50 0.74
C PRO A 82 -21.00 -6.44 1.71
N ARG A 83 -19.82 -6.04 2.21
CA ARG A 83 -19.04 -6.85 3.16
C ARG A 83 -19.63 -6.85 4.57
N TRP A 84 -20.58 -5.99 4.88
CA TRP A 84 -21.22 -5.96 6.20
C TRP A 84 -22.04 -7.22 6.48
N GLU A 85 -22.55 -7.88 5.44
CA GLU A 85 -23.27 -9.16 5.56
C GLU A 85 -22.38 -10.28 6.14
N GLU A 86 -21.06 -10.20 5.92
CA GLU A 86 -20.08 -11.13 6.50
C GLU A 86 -19.99 -11.00 8.03
N ALA A 87 -20.50 -9.90 8.59
CA ALA A 87 -20.49 -9.58 10.02
C ALA A 87 -21.93 -9.35 10.54
N ALA A 88 -22.87 -10.20 10.14
CA ALA A 88 -24.31 -10.06 10.39
C ALA A 88 -24.68 -9.58 11.81
N GLU A 89 -24.19 -10.23 12.86
CA GLU A 89 -24.51 -9.85 14.25
C GLU A 89 -24.02 -8.44 14.61
N ALA A 90 -22.80 -8.08 14.20
CA ALA A 90 -22.24 -6.75 14.45
C ALA A 90 -22.95 -5.68 13.60
N TYR A 91 -23.35 -6.04 12.38
CA TYR A 91 -24.12 -5.16 11.50
C TYR A 91 -25.51 -4.86 12.08
N ASP A 92 -26.22 -5.84 12.65
CA ASP A 92 -27.55 -5.60 13.26
C ASP A 92 -27.47 -4.60 14.42
N VAL A 93 -26.44 -4.72 15.27
CA VAL A 93 -26.18 -3.78 16.36
C VAL A 93 -25.87 -2.38 15.82
N PHE A 94 -25.02 -2.30 14.81
CA PHE A 94 -24.66 -1.04 14.15
C PHE A 94 -25.87 -0.38 13.48
N ALA A 95 -26.68 -1.15 12.75
CA ALA A 95 -27.85 -0.66 12.03
C ALA A 95 -28.91 -0.10 12.99
N LYS A 96 -29.15 -0.77 14.12
CA LYS A 96 -30.02 -0.25 15.17
C LYS A 96 -29.51 1.06 15.77
N SER A 97 -28.22 1.17 16.03
CA SER A 97 -27.60 2.42 16.51
C SER A 97 -27.77 3.57 15.51
N CYS A 98 -27.63 3.29 14.21
CA CYS A 98 -27.91 4.25 13.14
C CYS A 98 -29.39 4.69 13.13
N GLU A 99 -30.33 3.75 13.26
CA GLU A 99 -31.77 4.05 13.31
C GLU A 99 -32.12 4.97 14.50
N GLU A 100 -31.61 4.68 15.70
CA GLU A 100 -31.81 5.49 16.90
C GLU A 100 -31.28 6.93 16.74
N LYS A 101 -30.26 7.12 15.89
CA LYS A 101 -29.69 8.43 15.53
C LYS A 101 -30.36 9.09 14.32
N GLY A 102 -31.39 8.46 13.73
CA GLY A 102 -32.08 8.96 12.54
C GLY A 102 -31.24 8.92 11.26
N ILE A 103 -30.26 8.02 11.21
CA ILE A 103 -29.38 7.82 10.04
C ILE A 103 -30.05 6.84 9.08
N VAL A 104 -30.05 7.21 7.80
CA VAL A 104 -30.70 6.43 6.74
C VAL A 104 -29.66 5.69 5.92
N PHE A 105 -29.79 4.36 5.84
CA PHE A 105 -29.01 3.56 4.90
C PHE A 105 -29.51 3.77 3.47
N VAL A 106 -28.58 4.02 2.55
CA VAL A 106 -28.85 4.09 1.12
C VAL A 106 -28.18 2.91 0.42
N GLY A 107 -28.97 2.17 -0.35
CA GLY A 107 -28.48 0.99 -1.04
C GLY A 107 -27.47 1.33 -2.14
N ARG A 108 -26.50 0.44 -2.33
CA ARG A 108 -25.44 0.56 -3.35
C ARG A 108 -25.99 0.66 -4.78
N GLU A 109 -27.01 -0.13 -5.09
CA GLU A 109 -27.58 -0.25 -6.44
C GLU A 109 -28.55 0.88 -6.80
N ARG A 110 -28.83 1.80 -5.86
CA ARG A 110 -29.81 2.86 -6.12
C ARG A 110 -29.12 4.13 -6.60
N SER A 111 -29.26 4.35 -7.91
CA SER A 111 -29.19 5.66 -8.57
C SER A 111 -29.96 6.76 -7.84
N ASP A 112 -30.92 6.41 -6.98
CA ASP A 112 -31.83 7.36 -6.34
C ASP A 112 -31.10 8.39 -5.47
N TRP A 113 -30.11 7.98 -4.67
CA TRP A 113 -29.45 8.93 -3.78
C TRP A 113 -28.45 9.80 -4.56
N ILE A 114 -27.75 9.20 -5.52
CA ILE A 114 -26.85 9.90 -6.44
C ILE A 114 -27.62 10.94 -7.25
N SER A 115 -28.76 10.55 -7.84
CA SER A 115 -29.65 11.42 -8.64
C SER A 115 -30.33 12.49 -7.80
N ARG A 116 -30.66 12.19 -6.54
CA ARG A 116 -31.15 13.17 -5.56
C ARG A 116 -30.07 14.12 -5.02
N ARG A 117 -28.81 13.96 -5.46
CA ARG A 117 -27.69 14.83 -5.07
C ARG A 117 -27.54 14.93 -3.55
N ILE A 118 -27.59 13.80 -2.83
CA ILE A 118 -27.47 13.82 -1.36
C ILE A 118 -26.03 13.62 -0.89
N THR A 119 -25.64 14.28 0.19
CA THR A 119 -24.38 13.99 0.88
C THR A 119 -24.47 12.65 1.61
N ALA A 120 -23.56 11.73 1.33
CA ALA A 120 -23.55 10.40 1.93
C ALA A 120 -22.14 10.00 2.40
N HIS A 121 -22.09 9.19 3.45
CA HIS A 121 -20.87 8.56 3.94
C HIS A 121 -20.77 7.13 3.44
N PHE A 122 -19.55 6.64 3.21
CA PHE A 122 -19.32 5.29 2.71
C PHE A 122 -17.91 4.82 3.04
N ASP A 123 -17.69 3.51 3.08
CA ASP A 123 -16.39 2.88 3.34
C ASP A 123 -15.95 1.89 2.24
N ASP A 124 -16.78 1.69 1.20
CA ASP A 124 -16.41 0.97 -0.02
C ASP A 124 -15.78 1.93 -1.03
N CYS A 125 -14.44 1.97 -1.07
CA CYS A 125 -13.69 2.82 -1.99
C CYS A 125 -14.05 2.56 -3.47
N ARG A 126 -14.60 1.39 -3.83
CA ARG A 126 -15.04 1.09 -5.20
C ARG A 126 -16.15 2.02 -5.70
N LEU A 127 -16.81 2.77 -4.82
CA LEU A 127 -17.78 3.79 -5.18
C LEU A 127 -17.14 5.08 -5.71
N MET A 128 -15.87 5.36 -5.38
CA MET A 128 -15.22 6.64 -5.71
C MET A 128 -15.25 6.95 -7.21
N PRO A 129 -14.92 6.02 -8.14
CA PRO A 129 -14.99 6.31 -9.58
C PRO A 129 -16.40 6.69 -10.06
N LEU A 130 -17.43 6.03 -9.54
CA LEU A 130 -18.82 6.34 -9.86
C LEU A 130 -19.19 7.74 -9.34
N LEU A 131 -18.83 8.05 -8.11
CA LEU A 131 -19.14 9.33 -7.48
C LEU A 131 -18.44 10.51 -8.16
N TRP A 132 -17.18 10.34 -8.57
CA TRP A 132 -16.47 11.35 -9.35
C TRP A 132 -17.11 11.58 -10.73
N ALA A 133 -17.54 10.51 -11.41
CA ALA A 133 -18.26 10.63 -12.68
C ALA A 133 -19.58 11.40 -12.54
N GLU A 134 -20.21 11.31 -11.37
CA GLU A 134 -21.43 12.01 -11.00
C GLU A 134 -21.18 13.38 -10.35
N ASN A 135 -19.95 13.91 -10.46
CA ASN A 135 -19.55 15.23 -9.97
C ASN A 135 -19.71 15.42 -8.44
N TYR A 136 -19.34 14.39 -7.67
CA TYR A 136 -19.17 14.48 -6.22
C TYR A 136 -17.71 14.75 -5.85
N HIS A 137 -17.50 15.58 -4.84
CA HIS A 137 -16.25 15.68 -4.10
C HIS A 137 -16.23 14.64 -3.00
N VAL A 138 -15.18 13.80 -2.99
CA VAL A 138 -15.00 12.76 -1.99
C VAL A 138 -13.94 13.20 -1.01
N HIS A 139 -14.32 13.29 0.27
CA HIS A 139 -13.47 13.71 1.37
C HIS A 139 -13.19 12.51 2.29
N LEU A 140 -11.94 12.33 2.72
CA LEU A 140 -11.65 11.38 3.79
C LEU A 140 -12.21 11.93 5.10
N VAL A 141 -12.99 11.12 5.81
CA VAL A 141 -13.50 11.44 7.15
C VAL A 141 -12.65 10.74 8.21
N GLN A 142 -12.40 9.45 8.03
CA GLN A 142 -11.64 8.66 8.97
C GLN A 142 -10.86 7.55 8.27
N GLY A 143 -9.60 7.37 8.61
CA GLY A 143 -8.77 6.30 8.07
C GLY A 143 -7.30 6.70 8.07
N ARG A 144 -6.43 5.71 7.87
CA ARG A 144 -5.00 5.94 7.76
C ARG A 144 -4.57 5.90 6.31
N SER A 145 -3.68 6.82 5.93
CA SER A 145 -3.04 6.74 4.62
C SER A 145 -2.02 5.61 4.58
N LEU A 146 -1.62 5.18 3.39
CA LEU A 146 -0.49 4.27 3.21
C LEU A 146 0.77 4.80 3.92
N PHE A 147 1.05 6.10 3.78
CA PHE A 147 2.17 6.73 4.46
C PHE A 147 2.06 6.61 5.98
N ASP A 148 0.88 6.88 6.55
CA ASP A 148 0.65 6.74 7.98
C ASP A 148 0.82 5.29 8.45
N LEU A 149 0.30 4.31 7.71
CA LEU A 149 0.50 2.89 8.02
C LEU A 149 1.98 2.52 8.15
N LEU A 150 2.80 2.92 7.16
CA LEU A 150 4.24 2.63 7.18
C LEU A 150 4.95 3.41 8.31
N ARG A 151 4.50 4.63 8.57
CA ARG A 151 5.04 5.51 9.61
C ARG A 151 4.62 5.13 11.03
N GLU A 152 3.51 4.44 11.21
CA GLU A 152 3.01 3.99 12.51
C GLU A 152 3.60 2.64 12.94
N ALA A 153 4.16 1.84 12.02
CA ALA A 153 4.83 0.58 12.36
C ALA A 153 5.84 0.76 13.51
N ALA A 154 5.96 -0.21 14.40
CA ALA A 154 6.91 -0.10 15.51
C ALA A 154 8.37 0.09 15.02
N PRO A 155 9.24 0.77 15.80
CA PRO A 155 10.66 0.70 15.58
C PRO A 155 11.16 -0.74 15.61
N PHE A 156 12.20 -1.04 14.83
CA PHE A 156 12.71 -2.40 14.64
C PHE A 156 11.72 -3.36 13.96
N SER A 157 10.89 -2.84 13.06
CA SER A 157 10.02 -3.67 12.22
C SER A 157 10.56 -3.80 10.78
N ILE A 158 10.27 -4.93 10.14
CA ILE A 158 10.43 -5.12 8.70
C ILE A 158 9.06 -4.96 8.05
N ILE A 159 8.97 -4.09 7.06
CA ILE A 159 7.78 -3.83 6.26
C ILE A 159 8.00 -4.50 4.91
N ILE A 160 7.09 -5.38 4.51
CA ILE A 160 7.11 -6.09 3.24
C ILE A 160 5.91 -5.66 2.43
N ILE A 161 6.14 -5.19 1.21
CA ILE A 161 5.12 -4.75 0.27
C ILE A 161 5.18 -5.65 -0.96
N SER A 162 4.01 -6.13 -1.39
CA SER A 162 3.82 -6.85 -2.66
C SER A 162 2.57 -6.33 -3.36
N VAL A 163 2.70 -6.00 -4.65
CA VAL A 163 1.58 -5.49 -5.46
C VAL A 163 0.85 -6.64 -6.17
N LYS A 164 -0.48 -6.55 -6.22
CA LYS A 164 -1.36 -7.33 -7.11
C LYS A 164 -2.13 -6.37 -8.00
N ASP A 165 -2.30 -6.73 -9.27
CA ASP A 165 -3.02 -5.96 -10.29
C ASP A 165 -2.34 -4.61 -10.57
N ASP A 166 -2.48 -3.61 -9.69
CA ASP A 166 -1.92 -2.27 -9.86
C ASP A 166 -1.50 -1.62 -8.52
N GLY A 167 -0.28 -1.09 -8.47
CA GLY A 167 0.29 -0.43 -7.30
C GLY A 167 0.41 1.09 -7.41
N SER A 168 0.03 1.70 -8.54
CA SER A 168 0.61 2.98 -8.97
C SER A 168 -0.40 4.05 -9.37
N GLN A 169 -1.63 3.68 -9.71
CA GLN A 169 -2.58 4.62 -10.32
C GLN A 169 -2.94 5.81 -9.40
N ALA A 170 -3.07 5.58 -8.09
CA ALA A 170 -3.37 6.61 -7.10
C ALA A 170 -2.12 7.39 -6.62
N LEU A 171 -0.91 7.00 -7.06
CA LEU A 171 0.35 7.67 -6.71
C LEU A 171 0.54 8.94 -7.55
N ASN A 172 -0.03 10.06 -7.11
CA ASN A 172 0.36 11.37 -7.64
C ASN A 172 1.75 11.79 -7.10
N HIS A 173 2.24 12.95 -7.56
CA HIS A 173 3.56 13.46 -7.17
C HIS A 173 3.70 13.63 -5.65
N ASP A 174 2.72 14.25 -4.99
CA ASP A 174 2.73 14.46 -3.54
C ASP A 174 2.81 13.15 -2.76
N TRP A 175 2.09 12.11 -3.20
CA TRP A 175 2.16 10.78 -2.58
C TRP A 175 3.49 10.10 -2.84
N GLN A 176 4.05 10.25 -4.04
CA GLN A 176 5.36 9.70 -4.36
C GLN A 176 6.44 10.32 -3.46
N GLU A 177 6.42 11.64 -3.26
CA GLU A 177 7.35 12.32 -2.35
C GLU A 177 7.25 11.78 -0.93
N LYS A 178 6.03 11.72 -0.37
CA LYS A 178 5.79 11.15 0.96
C LYS A 178 6.26 9.71 1.08
N LEU A 179 5.96 8.88 0.09
CA LEU A 179 6.33 7.46 0.12
C LEU A 179 7.85 7.23 -0.05
N CYS A 180 8.55 8.13 -0.75
CA CYS A 180 10.01 8.12 -0.82
C CYS A 180 10.64 8.28 0.57
N GLU A 181 10.04 9.08 1.45
CA GLU A 181 10.53 9.29 2.84
C GLU A 181 10.50 8.00 3.66
N VAL A 182 9.57 7.09 3.38
CA VAL A 182 9.41 5.80 4.07
C VAL A 182 9.99 4.62 3.29
N GLY A 183 10.72 4.87 2.20
CA GLY A 183 11.51 3.86 1.50
C GLY A 183 10.91 3.29 0.21
N VAL A 184 9.76 3.78 -0.26
CA VAL A 184 9.15 3.41 -1.55
C VAL A 184 9.58 4.42 -2.61
N ARG A 185 10.56 4.07 -3.45
CA ARG A 185 11.25 5.03 -4.34
C ARG A 185 11.06 4.76 -5.82
N SER A 186 11.10 3.48 -6.20
CA SER A 186 11.08 3.06 -7.61
C SER A 186 9.68 3.00 -8.19
N LEU A 187 8.65 2.83 -7.36
CA LEU A 187 7.27 2.80 -7.83
C LEU A 187 6.74 4.21 -8.08
N THR A 188 6.26 4.44 -9.29
CA THR A 188 5.72 5.72 -9.76
C THR A 188 4.45 5.45 -10.57
N ARG A 189 3.69 6.51 -10.87
CA ARG A 189 2.47 6.42 -11.71
C ARG A 189 2.71 5.86 -13.12
N GLU A 190 3.93 5.88 -13.62
CA GLU A 190 4.27 5.35 -14.95
C GLU A 190 4.25 3.82 -14.98
N HIS A 191 4.31 3.18 -13.81
CA HIS A 191 4.36 1.72 -13.65
C HIS A 191 2.96 1.12 -13.55
N LEU A 192 2.05 1.52 -14.45
CA LEU A 192 0.68 1.00 -14.48
C LEU A 192 0.72 -0.53 -14.64
N ARG A 193 0.10 -1.24 -13.70
CA ARG A 193 -0.02 -2.70 -13.66
C ARG A 193 1.29 -3.49 -13.60
N HIS A 194 2.37 -2.85 -13.14
CA HIS A 194 3.63 -3.54 -12.88
C HIS A 194 3.56 -4.38 -11.61
N SER A 195 4.36 -5.44 -11.59
CA SER A 195 4.73 -6.15 -10.37
C SER A 195 5.70 -5.31 -9.56
N TYR A 196 5.58 -5.35 -8.24
CA TYR A 196 6.42 -4.57 -7.34
C TYR A 196 6.60 -5.29 -6.01
N ILE A 197 7.85 -5.36 -5.56
CA ILE A 197 8.24 -5.85 -4.23
C ILE A 197 9.11 -4.78 -3.57
N ASN A 198 8.84 -4.50 -2.30
CA ASN A 198 9.71 -3.68 -1.46
C ASN A 198 9.84 -4.28 -0.06
N ILE A 199 11.05 -4.32 0.47
CA ILE A 199 11.38 -4.77 1.82
C ILE A 199 12.13 -3.63 2.51
N ILE A 200 11.48 -3.06 3.53
CA ILE A 200 11.98 -1.88 4.24
C ILE A 200 12.22 -2.28 5.70
N TRP A 201 13.41 -1.97 6.21
CA TRP A 201 13.68 -2.03 7.63
C TRP A 201 13.47 -0.66 8.27
N LYS A 202 12.51 -0.58 9.19
CA LYS A 202 12.32 0.57 10.05
C LYS A 202 13.21 0.43 11.29
N LYS A 203 14.40 1.03 11.23
CA LYS A 203 15.41 0.89 12.29
C LYS A 203 15.04 1.63 13.56
N TYR A 204 14.57 2.87 13.44
CA TYR A 204 14.17 3.74 14.54
C TYR A 204 12.94 4.57 14.14
N HIS A 205 12.51 5.47 15.02
CA HIS A 205 11.51 6.47 14.66
C HIS A 205 11.97 7.28 13.43
N ASN A 206 11.18 7.26 12.37
CA ASN A 206 11.43 7.94 11.09
C ASN A 206 12.76 7.59 10.38
N THR A 207 13.38 6.45 10.68
CA THR A 207 14.57 5.98 9.96
C THR A 207 14.26 4.69 9.21
N TYR A 208 14.22 4.79 7.88
CA TYR A 208 13.88 3.69 6.97
C TYR A 208 15.09 3.31 6.12
N ILE A 209 15.40 2.03 6.09
CA ILE A 209 16.45 1.46 5.26
C ILE A 209 15.77 0.53 4.27
N ASN A 210 15.85 0.88 2.99
CA ASN A 210 15.39 0.02 1.92
C ASN A 210 16.39 -1.15 1.77
N LEU A 211 15.94 -2.36 2.10
CA LEU A 211 16.75 -3.57 1.97
C LEU A 211 16.71 -4.09 0.54
N TYR A 212 15.54 -4.05 -0.08
CA TYR A 212 15.32 -4.51 -1.44
C TYR A 212 14.09 -3.84 -2.05
N GLU A 213 14.21 -3.37 -3.29
CA GLU A 213 13.10 -2.81 -4.04
C GLU A 213 13.26 -3.16 -5.53
N GLU A 214 12.21 -3.69 -6.14
CA GLU A 214 12.19 -4.01 -7.57
C GLU A 214 10.80 -3.77 -8.16
N CYS A 215 10.76 -3.22 -9.37
CA CYS A 215 9.55 -2.96 -10.15
C CYS A 215 9.75 -3.58 -11.55
N SER A 216 8.78 -4.33 -12.04
CA SER A 216 8.91 -5.05 -13.31
C SER A 216 7.56 -5.25 -14.01
N VAL A 217 7.61 -5.33 -15.35
CA VAL A 217 6.45 -5.73 -16.17
C VAL A 217 6.16 -7.23 -16.00
N GLY A 218 7.17 -8.03 -15.66
CA GLY A 218 7.04 -9.47 -15.41
C GLY A 218 6.80 -9.80 -13.93
N PRO A 219 6.54 -11.08 -13.59
CA PRO A 219 6.40 -11.50 -12.20
C PRO A 219 7.72 -11.36 -11.44
N LEU A 220 7.63 -11.08 -10.15
CA LEU A 220 8.74 -10.97 -9.22
C LEU A 220 8.58 -12.01 -8.11
N ALA A 221 9.70 -12.62 -7.71
CA ALA A 221 9.76 -13.54 -6.58
C ALA A 221 11.09 -13.39 -5.85
N LYS A 222 11.05 -13.35 -4.52
CA LYS A 222 12.22 -13.39 -3.64
C LYS A 222 11.97 -14.33 -2.47
N ARG A 223 13.05 -15.00 -2.07
CA ARG A 223 13.09 -15.87 -0.92
C ARG A 223 14.36 -15.58 -0.12
N TYR A 224 14.22 -15.47 1.18
CA TYR A 224 15.29 -15.34 2.15
C TYR A 224 15.04 -16.34 3.26
N ASP A 225 15.99 -17.23 3.51
CA ASP A 225 15.92 -18.11 4.65
C ASP A 225 16.40 -17.36 5.91
N GLN A 226 16.01 -17.84 7.09
CA GLN A 226 16.43 -17.24 8.34
C GLN A 226 17.97 -17.23 8.44
N GLY A 227 18.53 -16.03 8.66
CA GLY A 227 19.96 -15.81 8.77
C GLY A 227 20.66 -15.41 7.48
N ASP A 228 19.95 -15.35 6.35
CA ASP A 228 20.44 -14.74 5.11
C ASP A 228 20.75 -13.25 5.28
N PHE A 229 21.57 -12.72 4.38
CA PHE A 229 22.00 -11.32 4.39
C PHE A 229 21.56 -10.55 3.14
N ILE A 230 21.07 -9.33 3.35
CA ILE A 230 20.89 -8.32 2.30
C ILE A 230 21.52 -7.02 2.77
N ASN A 231 22.49 -6.47 2.05
CA ASN A 231 23.17 -5.20 2.42
C ASN A 231 23.63 -5.20 3.90
N ASP A 232 24.31 -6.27 4.32
CA ASP A 232 24.78 -6.51 5.70
C ASP A 232 23.69 -6.65 6.77
N PHE A 233 22.41 -6.63 6.39
CA PHE A 233 21.29 -6.90 7.28
C PHE A 233 20.98 -8.40 7.30
N LYS A 234 21.02 -9.00 8.49
CA LYS A 234 20.69 -10.41 8.71
C LYS A 234 19.19 -10.59 8.94
N PHE A 235 18.53 -11.41 8.12
CA PHE A 235 17.10 -11.67 8.26
C PHE A 235 16.79 -12.49 9.51
N PRO A 236 15.85 -12.06 10.37
CA PRO A 236 15.47 -12.78 11.58
C PRO A 236 14.43 -13.89 11.33
N MET A 237 13.84 -13.95 10.13
CA MET A 237 12.77 -14.87 9.75
C MET A 237 12.99 -15.44 8.35
N CYS A 238 12.30 -16.54 8.02
CA CYS A 238 12.15 -16.97 6.63
C CYS A 238 11.10 -16.11 5.93
N LEU A 239 11.44 -15.53 4.78
CA LEU A 239 10.56 -14.66 3.99
C LEU A 239 10.45 -15.19 2.56
N GLU A 240 9.22 -15.43 2.10
CA GLU A 240 8.89 -15.61 0.69
C GLU A 240 7.98 -14.46 0.26
N VAL A 241 8.32 -13.76 -0.82
CA VAL A 241 7.49 -12.68 -1.36
C VAL A 241 7.41 -12.80 -2.87
N GLU A 242 6.20 -12.76 -3.39
CA GLU A 242 5.93 -12.78 -4.82
C GLU A 242 4.96 -11.65 -5.16
N SER A 243 5.15 -11.07 -6.34
CA SER A 243 4.27 -10.04 -6.89
C SER A 243 4.10 -10.26 -8.38
N ALA A 244 2.85 -10.20 -8.83
CA ALA A 244 2.50 -10.21 -10.23
C ALA A 244 1.42 -9.14 -10.48
N GLY A 245 1.80 -8.11 -11.23
CA GLY A 245 0.86 -7.13 -11.77
C GLY A 245 -0.20 -7.79 -12.67
N TYR A 246 -1.19 -7.01 -13.10
CA TYR A 246 -2.37 -7.53 -13.82
C TYR A 246 -2.01 -8.42 -15.01
N HIS A 247 -1.02 -8.01 -15.80
CA HIS A 247 -0.59 -8.71 -17.02
C HIS A 247 0.46 -9.81 -16.76
N ALA A 248 0.95 -9.94 -15.53
CA ALA A 248 2.05 -10.83 -15.15
C ALA A 248 1.61 -12.04 -14.31
N GLY A 249 0.31 -12.23 -14.12
CA GLY A 249 -0.27 -13.33 -13.32
C GLY A 249 -1.31 -12.87 -12.31
N ASN A 250 -1.34 -11.57 -11.98
CA ASN A 250 -2.34 -10.96 -11.10
C ASN A 250 -2.45 -11.64 -9.72
N TYR A 251 -1.34 -11.71 -8.99
CA TYR A 251 -1.30 -12.27 -7.63
C TYR A 251 -0.30 -11.52 -6.75
N SER A 252 -0.50 -11.62 -5.44
CA SER A 252 0.44 -11.19 -4.40
C SER A 252 0.55 -12.29 -3.35
N ARG A 253 1.79 -12.60 -2.94
CA ARG A 253 2.10 -13.54 -1.87
C ARG A 253 3.15 -12.92 -0.96
N ILE A 254 2.91 -12.99 0.34
CA ILE A 254 3.91 -12.70 1.37
C ILE A 254 3.77 -13.84 2.37
N ARG A 255 4.81 -14.63 2.58
CA ARG A 255 4.86 -15.65 3.63
C ARG A 255 6.02 -15.37 4.57
N ILE A 256 5.72 -15.36 5.85
CA ILE A 256 6.72 -15.18 6.91
C ILE A 256 6.68 -16.45 7.77
N ASP A 257 7.81 -17.14 7.86
CA ASP A 257 7.93 -18.43 8.56
C ASP A 257 6.85 -19.43 8.11
N GLY A 258 6.63 -19.50 6.79
CA GLY A 258 5.61 -20.33 6.15
C GLY A 258 4.18 -19.77 6.19
N ARG A 259 3.86 -18.85 7.12
CA ARG A 259 2.51 -18.30 7.26
C ARG A 259 2.19 -17.26 6.20
N GLN A 260 1.07 -17.42 5.50
CA GLN A 260 0.54 -16.43 4.56
C GLN A 260 0.13 -15.12 5.27
N CYS A 261 0.74 -14.01 4.83
CA CYS A 261 0.58 -12.65 5.35
C CYS A 261 0.17 -11.64 4.25
N SER A 262 -0.21 -12.09 3.05
CA SER A 262 -0.84 -11.25 2.01
C SER A 262 -2.29 -11.66 1.81
N GLN A 263 -3.18 -10.67 1.71
CA GLN A 263 -4.60 -10.88 1.41
C GLN A 263 -4.84 -11.21 -0.07
N ASN A 264 -3.82 -11.06 -0.91
CA ASN A 264 -3.90 -11.27 -2.36
C ASN A 264 -5.09 -10.50 -2.98
N LEU A 265 -5.27 -9.24 -2.59
CA LEU A 265 -6.27 -8.32 -3.13
C LEU A 265 -5.59 -7.25 -4.00
N ARG A 266 -6.33 -6.65 -4.95
CA ARG A 266 -5.80 -5.58 -5.83
C ARG A 266 -5.18 -4.46 -4.99
N GLY A 267 -4.06 -3.91 -5.45
CA GLY A 267 -3.36 -2.84 -4.76
C GLY A 267 -2.05 -3.29 -4.13
N MET A 268 -1.61 -2.55 -3.12
CA MET A 268 -0.48 -2.93 -2.28
C MET A 268 -0.97 -3.80 -1.13
N ASN A 269 -0.40 -5.01 -1.02
CA ASN A 269 -0.55 -5.90 0.12
C ASN A 269 0.70 -5.74 0.99
N ILE A 270 0.50 -5.55 2.30
CA ILE A 270 1.55 -5.10 3.21
C ILE A 270 1.56 -6.02 4.42
N ALA A 271 2.74 -6.53 4.78
CA ALA A 271 2.97 -7.21 6.05
C ALA A 271 4.01 -6.45 6.86
N VAL A 272 3.76 -6.29 8.16
CA VAL A 272 4.70 -5.69 9.12
C VAL A 272 5.12 -6.78 10.10
N PHE A 273 6.41 -7.06 10.15
CA PHE A 273 7.02 -8.01 11.08
C PHE A 273 7.75 -7.26 12.18
N ASP A 274 7.34 -7.45 13.42
CA ASP A 274 8.03 -6.93 14.59
C ASP A 274 9.19 -7.85 14.93
N MET A 275 10.42 -7.35 14.87
CA MET A 275 11.62 -8.14 15.15
C MET A 275 11.85 -8.37 16.64
N ILE A 276 11.27 -7.56 17.52
CA ILE A 276 11.39 -7.73 18.97
C ILE A 276 10.54 -8.91 19.43
N ASP A 277 9.28 -8.92 19.00
CA ASP A 277 8.32 -9.98 19.33
C ASP A 277 8.42 -11.19 18.38
N SER A 278 9.20 -11.08 17.30
CA SER A 278 9.37 -12.11 16.26
C SER A 278 8.03 -12.61 15.68
N LYS A 279 7.13 -11.66 15.36
CA LYS A 279 5.79 -11.97 14.85
C LYS A 279 5.33 -10.96 13.82
N ALA A 280 4.43 -11.38 12.92
CA ALA A 280 3.69 -10.45 12.08
C ALA A 280 2.73 -9.62 12.95
N GLU A 281 2.99 -8.32 13.06
CA GLU A 281 2.22 -7.36 13.86
C GLU A 281 0.98 -6.88 13.10
N GLY A 282 1.10 -6.68 11.79
CA GLY A 282 0.04 -6.13 10.97
C GLY A 282 0.04 -6.68 9.56
N ILE A 283 -1.17 -6.96 9.07
CA ILE A 283 -1.43 -7.31 7.67
C ILE A 283 -2.42 -6.28 7.15
N TYR A 284 -2.01 -5.52 6.15
CA TYR A 284 -2.78 -4.42 5.60
C TYR A 284 -2.90 -4.53 4.10
N ARG A 285 -3.89 -3.82 3.56
CA ARG A 285 -4.04 -3.60 2.12
C ARG A 285 -4.50 -2.18 1.87
N VAL A 286 -3.98 -1.61 0.79
CA VAL A 286 -4.39 -0.31 0.24
C VAL A 286 -4.70 -0.54 -1.23
N ASP A 287 -5.94 -0.23 -1.64
CA ASP A 287 -6.35 -0.28 -3.05
C ASP A 287 -5.78 0.90 -3.83
N THR A 288 -4.47 0.89 -4.06
CA THR A 288 -3.70 1.93 -4.76
C THR A 288 -4.11 2.14 -6.22
N PHE A 289 -5.05 1.36 -6.73
CA PHE A 289 -5.72 1.66 -7.99
C PHE A 289 -6.74 2.82 -7.86
N ILE A 290 -7.37 2.94 -6.68
CA ILE A 290 -8.44 3.89 -6.41
C ILE A 290 -8.02 4.97 -5.41
N THR A 291 -7.31 4.58 -4.35
CA THR A 291 -7.12 5.41 -3.16
C THR A 291 -5.79 5.14 -2.48
N MET A 292 -5.35 6.07 -1.63
CA MET A 292 -4.10 5.97 -0.85
C MET A 292 -4.34 5.70 0.63
N TYR A 293 -5.53 5.20 0.96
CA TYR A 293 -5.94 4.91 2.34
C TYR A 293 -6.26 3.44 2.51
N GLU A 294 -6.08 2.95 3.73
CA GLU A 294 -6.36 1.56 4.11
C GLU A 294 -7.81 1.16 3.83
N ASP A 295 -8.04 -0.15 3.73
CA ASP A 295 -9.39 -0.70 3.71
C ASP A 295 -10.21 -0.21 4.92
N ASN A 296 -11.52 -0.03 4.70
CA ASN A 296 -12.47 0.49 5.69
C ASN A 296 -12.16 1.91 6.17
N ALA A 297 -11.43 2.71 5.37
CA ALA A 297 -11.46 4.15 5.50
C ALA A 297 -12.87 4.66 5.19
N ILE A 298 -13.37 5.59 6.00
CA ILE A 298 -14.68 6.24 5.83
C ILE A 298 -14.48 7.53 5.06
N TYR A 299 -15.31 7.70 4.04
CA TYR A 299 -15.34 8.85 3.17
C TYR A 299 -16.70 9.54 3.24
N ARG A 300 -16.73 10.81 2.86
CA ARG A 300 -17.94 11.62 2.66
C ARG A 300 -17.99 12.10 1.22
N ALA A 301 -19.04 11.72 0.50
CA ALA A 301 -19.34 12.23 -0.83
C ALA A 301 -20.24 13.47 -0.71
N VAL A 302 -19.81 14.60 -1.25
CA VAL A 302 -20.58 15.86 -1.30
C VAL A 302 -20.79 16.24 -2.77
N PRO A 303 -22.02 16.47 -3.25
CA PRO A 303 -22.24 16.95 -4.61
C PRO A 303 -21.57 18.32 -4.81
N ALA A 304 -20.96 18.58 -5.96
CA ALA A 304 -20.25 19.85 -6.23
C ALA A 304 -21.08 21.12 -6.04
N GLU A 305 -22.40 21.04 -6.25
CA GLU A 305 -23.32 22.16 -6.01
C GLU A 305 -23.49 22.48 -4.51
N GLY A 306 -23.31 21.48 -3.65
CA GLY A 306 -23.46 21.60 -2.20
C GLY A 306 -22.27 22.25 -1.50
N GLU A 307 -21.06 22.22 -2.08
CA GLU A 307 -19.86 22.79 -1.44
C GLU A 307 -19.98 24.31 -1.25
N LYS A 308 -20.67 25.02 -2.15
CA LYS A 308 -20.88 26.47 -2.05
C LYS A 308 -21.69 26.91 -0.83
N ASN A 309 -22.44 25.99 -0.22
CA ASN A 309 -23.28 26.26 0.94
C ASN A 309 -22.67 25.74 2.26
N ALA A 310 -21.51 25.06 2.21
CA ALA A 310 -20.90 24.39 3.36
C ALA A 310 -19.59 25.06 3.85
N SER A 311 -19.06 26.04 3.10
CA SER A 311 -17.93 26.91 3.49
C SER A 311 -18.41 28.20 4.13
#